data_AF-A0A2G9MAB4-F1
#
_entry.id   AF-A0A2G9MAB4-F1
#
_cell.length_a   1.000
_cell.length_b   1.000
_cell.length_c   1.000
_cell.angle_alpha   90.00
_cell.angle_beta   90.00
_cell.angle_gamma   90.00
#
_symmetry.space_group_name_H-M   'P 1'
#
loop_
_entity.id
_entity.type
_entity.pdbx_description
1 polymer ?
#
loop_
_entity_poly.entity_id
_entity_poly.type
_entity_poly.pdbx_seq_one_letter_code
_entity_poly.pdbx_strand_id
1 'polypeptide(L)'
;MNTTLWIQLLGIIFGIAMIYFTYVKYKRKELNSGEFITWTAGWIILGITAISPSILDPIIDPLNFYRRLDFFVVFGFFILLALGFYNYSKTKKLEHKLKMFVRKQALQNAEEYGKEKQEVKQK
;
A
#
# COMPACT_ATOMS: atom_id res chain seq x y z
N MET A 1 26.05 5.64 29.68
CA MET A 1 24.62 5.94 29.41
C MET A 1 24.28 5.37 28.05
N ASN A 2 23.39 4.38 28.00
CA ASN A 2 23.13 3.60 26.80
C ASN A 2 22.20 4.41 25.86
N THR A 3 22.78 5.14 24.91
CA THR A 3 22.05 5.91 23.89
C THR A 3 21.18 5.05 22.98
N THR A 4 21.44 3.75 22.94
CA THR A 4 20.70 2.74 22.18
C THR A 4 19.28 2.51 22.70
N LEU A 5 19.03 2.70 24.00
CA LEU A 5 17.70 2.50 24.61
C LEU A 5 16.67 3.48 24.06
N TRP A 6 17.06 4.73 23.80
CA TRP A 6 16.15 5.75 23.26
C TRP A 6 15.70 5.43 21.84
N ILE A 7 16.61 4.92 21.00
CA ILE A 7 16.31 4.53 19.62
C ILE A 7 15.38 3.31 19.60
N GLN A 8 15.63 2.33 20.46
CA GLN A 8 14.76 1.15 20.59
C GLN A 8 13.36 1.55 21.09
N LEU A 9 13.27 2.44 22.07
CA LEU A 9 11.99 2.93 22.59
C LEU A 9 11.19 3.66 21.50
N LEU A 10 11.84 4.53 20.74
CA LEU A 10 11.24 5.21 19.59
C LEU A 10 10.75 4.20 18.53
N GLY A 11 11.57 3.20 18.22
CA GLY A 11 11.21 2.14 17.27
C GLY A 11 10.00 1.32 17.71
N ILE A 12 9.90 0.98 19.00
CA ILE A 12 8.77 0.23 19.56
C ILE A 12 7.49 1.07 19.52
N ILE A 13 7.54 2.33 19.97
CA ILE A 13 6.39 3.25 19.92
C ILE A 13 5.91 3.42 18.49
N PHE A 14 6.85 3.60 17.55
CA PHE A 14 6.53 3.71 16.13
C PHE A 14 5.88 2.43 15.60
N GLY A 15 6.44 1.25 15.91
CA GLY A 15 5.88 -0.04 15.52
C GLY A 15 4.44 -0.23 16.02
N ILE A 16 4.19 0.06 17.30
CA ILE A 16 2.84 -0.03 17.91
C ILE A 16 1.88 0.94 17.23
N ALA A 17 2.30 2.19 17.01
CA ALA A 17 1.48 3.19 16.32
C ALA A 17 1.11 2.73 14.91
N MET A 18 2.08 2.19 14.15
CA MET A 18 1.84 1.71 12.78
C MET A 18 0.93 0.48 12.72
N ILE A 19 1.06 -0.45 13.68
CA ILE A 19 0.13 -1.58 13.80
C ILE A 19 -1.28 -1.06 14.12
N TYR A 20 -1.41 -0.10 15.04
CA TYR A 20 -2.70 0.51 15.36
C TYR A 20 -3.32 1.21 14.14
N PHE A 21 -2.56 2.01 13.40
CA PHE A 21 -3.04 2.63 12.17
C PHE A 21 -3.49 1.61 11.12
N THR A 22 -2.74 0.52 10.97
CA THR A 22 -3.08 -0.58 10.07
C THR A 22 -4.40 -1.25 10.48
N TYR A 23 -4.60 -1.45 11.79
CA TYR A 23 -5.86 -1.96 12.34
C TYR A 23 -7.03 -1.00 12.13
N VAL A 24 -6.85 0.31 12.33
CA VAL A 24 -7.89 1.31 12.07
C VAL A 24 -8.30 1.30 10.60
N LYS A 25 -7.33 1.23 9.67
CA LYS A 25 -7.60 1.13 8.23
C LYS A 25 -8.33 -0.16 7.85
N TYR A 26 -7.99 -1.27 8.51
CA TYR A 26 -8.73 -2.53 8.35
C TYR A 26 -10.17 -2.44 8.85
N LYS A 27 -10.40 -1.85 10.03
CA LYS A 27 -11.75 -1.65 10.58
C LYS A 27 -12.62 -0.75 9.69
N ARG A 28 -12.01 0.19 8.96
CA ARG A 28 -12.66 1.05 7.96
C ARG A 28 -12.98 0.35 6.63
N LYS A 29 -12.65 -0.94 6.48
CA LYS A 29 -12.77 -1.72 5.24
C LYS A 29 -12.02 -1.11 4.04
N GLU A 30 -11.05 -0.24 4.31
CA GLU A 30 -10.17 0.33 3.28
C GLU A 30 -9.09 -0.68 2.86
N LEU A 31 -8.76 -1.62 3.74
CA LEU A 31 -7.81 -2.70 3.50
C LEU A 31 -8.53 -4.04 3.44
N ASN A 32 -8.15 -4.87 2.47
CA ASN A 32 -8.56 -6.27 2.44
C ASN A 32 -7.82 -7.07 3.53
N SER A 33 -8.36 -8.20 3.99
CA SER A 33 -7.75 -9.06 5.01
C SER A 33 -6.32 -9.50 4.64
N GLY A 34 -6.05 -9.74 3.35
CA GLY A 34 -4.70 -10.04 2.87
C GLY A 34 -3.73 -8.85 2.97
N GLU A 35 -4.20 -7.63 2.71
CA GLU A 35 -3.39 -6.42 2.82
C GLU A 35 -3.10 -6.10 4.30
N PHE A 36 -4.08 -6.29 5.18
CA PHE A 36 -3.89 -6.17 6.63
C PHE A 36 -2.78 -7.10 7.15
N ILE A 37 -2.80 -8.38 6.76
CA ILE A 37 -1.77 -9.36 7.16
C ILE A 37 -0.40 -8.93 6.61
N THR A 38 -0.33 -8.53 5.34
CA THR A 38 0.92 -8.10 4.70
C THR A 38 1.53 -6.89 5.41
N TRP A 39 0.73 -5.85 5.68
CA TRP A 39 1.20 -4.65 6.37
C TRP A 39 1.58 -4.93 7.82
N THR A 40 0.78 -5.73 8.53
CA THR A 40 1.08 -6.10 9.93
C THR A 40 2.36 -6.91 10.02
N ALA A 41 2.56 -7.90 9.14
CA ALA A 41 3.80 -8.65 9.06
C ALA A 41 5.00 -7.74 8.76
N GLY A 42 4.85 -6.78 7.83
CA GLY A 42 5.86 -5.78 7.53
C GLY A 42 6.26 -4.94 8.76
N TRP A 43 5.28 -4.44 9.52
CA TRP A 43 5.55 -3.68 10.75
C TRP A 43 6.20 -4.53 11.84
N ILE A 44 5.82 -5.80 11.98
CA ILE A 44 6.44 -6.73 12.93
C ILE A 44 7.90 -6.97 12.55
N ILE A 45 8.19 -7.28 11.27
CA ILE A 45 9.55 -7.49 10.78
C ILE A 45 10.40 -6.23 11.03
N LEU A 46 9.88 -5.06 10.65
CA LEU A 46 10.58 -3.79 10.88
C LEU A 46 10.82 -3.52 12.37
N GLY A 47 9.83 -3.77 13.22
CA GLY A 47 9.96 -3.63 14.67
C GLY A 47 11.02 -4.56 15.26
N ILE A 48 11.07 -5.82 14.81
CA ILE A 48 12.11 -6.78 15.22
C ILE A 48 13.50 -6.30 14.78
N THR A 49 13.65 -5.84 13.54
CA THR A 49 14.93 -5.31 13.03
C THR A 49 15.38 -4.03 13.75
N ALA A 50 14.44 -3.23 14.26
CA ALA A 50 14.75 -2.03 15.04
C ALA A 50 15.26 -2.35 16.45
N ILE A 51 14.78 -3.44 17.06
CA ILE A 51 15.23 -3.90 18.39
C ILE A 51 16.61 -4.56 18.27
N SER A 52 16.79 -5.43 17.28
CA SER A 52 18.05 -6.12 17.02
C SER A 52 18.38 -6.10 15.53
N PRO A 53 19.27 -5.18 15.09
CA PRO A 53 19.69 -5.12 13.70
C PRO A 53 20.53 -6.33 13.27
N SER A 54 21.07 -7.10 14.23
CA SER A 54 21.93 -8.26 13.97
C SER A 54 21.24 -9.43 13.29
N ILE A 55 19.91 -9.45 13.28
CA ILE A 55 19.12 -10.49 12.60
C ILE A 55 19.32 -10.42 11.07
N LEU A 56 19.74 -9.26 10.56
CA LEU A 56 20.02 -9.05 9.14
C LEU A 56 21.47 -9.34 8.77
N ASP A 57 22.38 -9.49 9.73
CA ASP A 57 23.80 -9.75 9.47
C ASP A 57 24.03 -10.95 8.51
N PRO A 58 23.31 -12.10 8.62
CA PRO A 58 23.45 -13.22 7.68
C PRO A 58 23.07 -12.90 6.22
N ILE A 59 22.26 -11.86 6.01
CA ILE A 59 21.84 -11.39 4.68
C ILE A 59 22.79 -10.29 4.20
N ILE A 60 23.29 -9.44 5.09
CA ILE A 60 24.13 -8.29 4.77
C ILE A 60 25.58 -8.71 4.50
N ASP A 61 26.12 -9.65 5.28
CA ASP A 61 27.51 -10.11 5.20
C ASP A 61 27.88 -10.67 3.80
N PRO A 62 27.06 -11.51 3.15
CA PRO A 62 27.32 -11.97 1.78
C PRO A 62 27.27 -10.84 0.74
N LEU A 63 26.46 -9.82 0.99
CA LEU A 63 26.28 -8.68 0.08
C LEU A 63 27.42 -7.64 0.19
N ASN A 64 28.39 -7.81 1.09
CA ASN A 64 29.54 -6.92 1.29
C ASN A 64 29.16 -5.45 1.54
N PHE A 65 27.98 -5.20 2.12
CA PHE A 65 27.60 -3.85 2.53
C PHE A 65 28.43 -3.42 3.74
N TYR A 66 29.29 -2.42 3.53
CA TYR A 66 30.16 -1.88 4.60
C TYR A 66 29.38 -1.24 5.76
N ARG A 67 28.15 -0.80 5.48
CA ARG A 67 27.24 -0.20 6.46
C ARG A 67 25.86 -0.83 6.34
N ARG A 68 25.34 -1.30 7.48
CA ARG A 68 23.96 -1.84 7.60
C ARG A 68 22.90 -0.85 7.13
N LEU A 69 23.14 0.45 7.33
CA LEU A 69 22.23 1.50 6.89
C LEU A 69 22.07 1.52 5.37
N ASP A 70 23.15 1.29 4.61
CA ASP A 70 23.13 1.33 3.15
C ASP A 70 22.22 0.23 2.59
N PHE A 71 22.26 -0.96 3.21
CA PHE A 71 21.33 -2.05 2.88
C PHE A 71 19.87 -1.63 3.10
N PHE A 72 19.54 -1.04 4.25
CA PHE A 72 18.17 -0.58 4.53
C PHE A 72 17.71 0.50 3.55
N VAL A 73 18.59 1.42 3.15
CA VAL A 73 18.27 2.47 2.19
C VAL A 73 17.98 1.87 0.82
N VAL A 74 18.87 1.03 0.30
CA VAL A 74 18.70 0.39 -1.01
C VAL A 74 17.45 -0.50 -1.01
N PHE A 75 17.27 -1.34 0.01
CA PHE A 75 16.11 -2.21 0.15
C PHE A 75 14.80 -1.41 0.29
N GLY A 76 14.81 -0.35 1.09
CA GLY A 76 13.68 0.56 1.23
C GLY A 76 13.31 1.23 -0.10
N PHE A 77 14.31 1.64 -0.89
CA PHE A 77 14.08 2.17 -2.24
C PHE A 77 13.43 1.15 -3.16
N PHE A 78 13.89 -0.11 -3.16
CA PHE A 78 13.25 -1.16 -3.95
C PHE A 78 11.79 -1.38 -3.55
N ILE A 79 11.49 -1.44 -2.24
CA ILE A 79 10.12 -1.58 -1.75
C ILE A 79 9.27 -0.37 -2.17
N LEU A 80 9.79 0.85 -2.02
CA LEU A 80 9.08 2.06 -2.39
C LEU A 80 8.77 2.10 -3.89
N LEU A 81 9.72 1.73 -4.75
CA LEU A 81 9.50 1.64 -6.19
C LEU A 81 8.46 0.57 -6.54
N ALA A 82 8.54 -0.61 -5.91
CA ALA A 82 7.57 -1.68 -6.13
C ALA A 82 6.15 -1.27 -5.69
N LEU A 83 6.01 -0.64 -4.51
CA LEU A 83 4.74 -0.11 -4.02
C LEU A 83 4.22 1.03 -4.91
N GLY A 84 5.11 1.93 -5.35
CA GLY A 84 4.78 3.00 -6.29
C GLY A 84 4.24 2.45 -7.59
N PHE A 85 4.91 1.44 -8.16
CA PHE A 85 4.48 0.77 -9.38
C PHE A 85 3.16 0.01 -9.20
N TYR A 86 2.98 -0.67 -8.06
CA TYR A 86 1.73 -1.36 -7.73
C TYR A 86 0.56 -0.37 -7.61
N ASN A 87 0.77 0.74 -6.88
CA ASN A 87 -0.23 1.80 -6.74
C ASN A 87 -0.57 2.43 -8.09
N TYR A 88 0.44 2.79 -8.89
CA TYR A 88 0.24 3.31 -10.24
C TYR A 88 -0.60 2.36 -11.09
N SER A 89 -0.28 1.06 -11.06
CA SER A 89 -1.01 0.03 -11.82
C SER A 89 -2.46 -0.12 -11.36
N LYS A 90 -2.71 -0.07 -10.04
CA LYS A 90 -4.07 -0.12 -9.48
C LYS A 90 -4.88 1.12 -9.84
N THR A 91 -4.28 2.30 -9.72
CA THR A 91 -4.90 3.57 -10.12
C THR A 91 -5.24 3.57 -11.59
N LYS A 92 -4.34 3.10 -12.47
CA LYS A 92 -4.60 3.05 -13.91
C LYS A 92 -5.75 2.11 -14.28
N LYS A 93 -5.83 0.95 -13.60
CA LYS A 93 -6.96 0.03 -13.76
C LYS A 93 -8.27 0.65 -13.27
N LEU A 94 -8.23 1.41 -12.17
CA LEU A 94 -9.40 2.12 -11.64
C LEU A 94 -9.89 3.21 -12.60
N GLU A 95 -8.98 4.03 -13.14
CA GLU A 95 -9.29 5.02 -14.18
C GLU A 95 -9.98 4.38 -15.39
N HIS A 96 -9.46 3.26 -15.88
CA HIS A 96 -10.03 2.57 -17.03
C HIS A 96 -11.44 2.03 -16.74
N LYS A 97 -11.65 1.41 -15.57
CA LYS A 97 -12.97 0.93 -15.15
C LYS A 97 -13.98 2.07 -15.03
N LEU A 98 -13.57 3.19 -14.44
CA LEU A 98 -14.41 4.38 -14.31
C LEU A 98 -14.79 4.95 -15.69
N LYS A 99 -13.83 5.04 -16.61
CA LYS A 99 -14.09 5.48 -17.99
C LYS A 99 -15.11 4.60 -18.70
N MET A 100 -14.98 3.28 -18.58
CA MET A 100 -15.93 2.33 -19.17
C MET A 100 -17.31 2.42 -18.52
N PHE A 101 -17.37 2.61 -17.21
CA PHE A 101 -18.61 2.81 -16.47
C PHE A 101 -19.37 4.06 -16.95
N VAL A 102 -18.69 5.21 -16.99
CA VAL A 102 -19.28 6.48 -17.47
C VAL A 102 -19.70 6.38 -18.94
N ARG A 103 -18.90 5.75 -19.80
CA ARG A 103 -19.26 5.54 -21.22
C ARG A 103 -20.52 4.69 -21.36
N LYS A 104 -20.63 3.60 -20.60
CA LYS A 104 -21.82 2.72 -20.64
C LYS A 104 -23.06 3.49 -20.18
N GLN A 105 -22.95 4.27 -19.11
CA GLN A 105 -24.05 5.09 -18.62
C GLN A 105 -24.49 6.14 -19.65
N ALA A 106 -23.54 6.82 -20.30
CA ALA A 106 -23.84 7.82 -21.31
C ALA A 106 -24.54 7.23 -22.55
N LEU A 107 -24.12 6.04 -23.00
CA LEU A 107 -24.75 5.35 -24.13
C LEU A 107 -26.16 4.87 -23.78
N GLN A 108 -26.36 4.29 -22.60
CA GLN A 108 -27.70 3.87 -22.14
C GLN A 108 -28.67 5.05 -22.08
N ASN A 109 -28.25 6.16 -21.50
CA ASN A 109 -29.08 7.37 -21.43
C ASN A 109 -29.42 7.92 -22.83
N ALA A 110 -28.48 7.84 -23.79
CA ALA A 110 -28.73 8.28 -25.16
C ALA A 110 -29.70 7.37 -25.92
N GLU A 111 -29.63 6.05 -25.70
CA GLU A 111 -30.58 5.09 -26.28
C GLU A 111 -32.00 5.26 -25.72
N GLU A 112 -32.14 5.47 -24.41
CA GLU A 112 -33.43 5.74 -23.76
C GLU A 112 -34.08 7.02 -24.32
N TYR A 113 -33.30 8.09 -24.43
CA TYR A 113 -33.78 9.35 -25.02
C TYR A 113 -34.18 9.20 -26.50
N GLY A 114 -33.46 8.36 -27.26
CA GLY A 114 -33.79 8.05 -28.65
C GLY A 114 -35.13 7.32 -28.80
N LYS A 115 -35.46 6.40 -27.89
CA LYS A 115 -36.72 5.63 -27.89
C LYS A 115 -37.92 6.51 -27.53
N GLU A 116 -37.80 7.32 -26.48
CA GLU A 116 -38.86 8.23 -26.03
C GLU A 116 -39.23 9.25 -27.13
N LYS A 117 -38.24 9.74 -27.88
CA LYS A 117 -38.47 10.67 -28.99
C LYS A 117 -39.11 10.03 -30.23
N GLN A 118 -38.96 8.71 -30.41
CA GLN A 118 -39.62 7.96 -31.49
C GLN A 118 -41.08 7.66 -31.16
N GLU A 119 -41.38 7.32 -29.90
CA GLU A 119 -42.76 7.10 -29.43
C GLU A 119 -43.62 8.38 -29.47
N VAL A 120 -43.03 9.53 -29.15
CA VAL A 120 -43.71 10.84 -29.25
C VAL A 120 -43.97 11.25 -30.71
N LYS A 121 -43.19 10.77 -31.68
CA LYS A 121 -43.36 11.07 -33.11
C LYS A 121 -44.37 10.18 -33.84
N GLN A 122 -44.73 9.04 -33.24
CA GLN A 122 -45.69 8.07 -33.80
C GLN A 122 -47.12 8.23 -33.25
N LYS A 123 -47.30 9.08 -32.22
CA LYS A 123 -48.60 9.59 -31.78
C LYS A 123 -48.94 10.91 -32.46
#